data_AF-A0A8H5H490-F1
#
_entry.id   AF-A0A8H5H490-F1
#
_cell.length_a   1.000
_cell.length_b   1.000
_cell.length_c   1.000
_cell.angle_alpha   90.00
_cell.angle_beta   90.00
_cell.angle_gamma   90.00
#
_symmetry.space_group_name_H-M   'P 1'
#
loop_
_entity.id
_entity.type
_entity.pdbx_description
1 polymer ?
#
loop_
_entity_poly.entity_id
_entity_poly.type
_entity_poly.pdbx_seq_one_letter_code
_entity_poly.pdbx_strand_id
1 'polypeptide(L)'
;MVFVSSPNNLKRVLIIDGGGFRGLGSLLVLEEIMKVVQSRARQALLPCDVFDLICGTSTGGLIAVLLGRLGLDCATAIEIYRKLTTSVCGNDEVVFWERFLNSMDTGLDSARFERELALAIERYAGVEGTLMVSQGGHDVLDHRKTNTFVTLTSEAPLYDNRTHCIRSYTTRSRQPSPSTHQWLICEAVRGTLASSLFLPSLFITSKHSFGDAAFAGFSSPLGFLTEEAKDLWPNDKIGIVASLGPGLSSLAPTTPRREWAATDLYAKKYVDKIMAKLPSSVTNQEALGANALNLVKRFVALAVDTEISHLEFAATQNTCIRVDPPLGISAVDLVDCFHLDQVEKTVKEWLRGTGKDYVFNIASNVVELNKEPLSVAAARFVLPPPPPATTNPGYNPQLDERRPETMIAYLKNYRVFFVIDDSGSMDGARWLETGDALLEIAEHALQQNVDEVDIRFFNNSTVYRGVKGASTVQMIFNTVRPAGGTPTGATLKVVINEHIDRLDEAVNTAAYATIKPLDIIVLTDGVPTDRPNDVLVTAVARMKAAKHHPNAVGVQIVQIGDDPEAVPALKNLMSGDVGSIVDTVPYNGQLTPQKLERILLGGLHPNIRAMIPI
;
A
#
# COMPACT_ATOMS: atom_id res chain seq x y z
N MET A 1 -6.67 -3.21 16.81
CA MET A 1 -7.22 -2.28 15.80
C MET A 1 -8.72 -2.23 16.02
N VAL A 2 -9.31 -1.07 16.31
CA VAL A 2 -10.77 -0.94 16.44
C VAL A 2 -11.20 0.06 15.37
N PHE A 3 -12.01 -0.37 14.43
CA PHE A 3 -12.72 0.46 13.48
C PHE A 3 -14.10 -0.19 13.39
N VAL A 4 -15.16 0.62 13.32
CA VAL A 4 -16.52 0.07 13.25
C VAL A 4 -16.81 -0.32 11.81
N SER A 5 -17.45 -1.48 11.59
CA SER A 5 -17.78 -1.96 10.26
C SER A 5 -18.85 -1.08 9.60
N SER A 6 -18.58 -0.61 8.37
CA SER A 6 -19.53 0.14 7.54
C SER A 6 -20.82 -0.64 7.25
N PRO A 7 -21.99 0.02 7.09
CA PRO A 7 -23.27 -0.62 6.75
C PRO A 7 -23.33 -1.21 5.33
N ASN A 8 -22.46 -0.79 4.40
CA ASN A 8 -22.27 -1.45 3.11
C ASN A 8 -20.94 -2.20 3.12
N ASN A 9 -20.94 -3.51 2.89
CA ASN A 9 -19.72 -4.30 2.84
C ASN A 9 -19.01 -4.07 1.49
N LEU A 10 -18.08 -3.12 1.45
CA LEU A 10 -17.35 -2.79 0.23
C LEU A 10 -16.34 -3.90 -0.12
N LYS A 11 -16.27 -4.21 -1.42
CA LYS A 11 -15.45 -5.29 -1.99
C LYS A 11 -14.20 -4.77 -2.67
N ARG A 12 -13.13 -5.56 -2.57
CA ARG A 12 -11.80 -5.31 -3.11
C ARG A 12 -11.58 -6.23 -4.30
N VAL A 13 -11.27 -5.66 -5.45
CA VAL A 13 -11.03 -6.42 -6.68
C VAL A 13 -9.60 -6.18 -7.16
N LEU A 14 -8.89 -7.27 -7.47
CA LEU A 14 -7.61 -7.24 -8.17
C LEU A 14 -7.81 -7.76 -9.60
N ILE A 15 -7.39 -6.96 -10.57
CA ILE A 15 -7.40 -7.32 -12.00
C ILE A 15 -5.98 -7.35 -12.52
N ILE A 16 -5.64 -8.40 -13.27
CA ILE A 16 -4.34 -8.55 -13.91
C ILE A 16 -4.55 -8.74 -15.41
N ASP A 17 -4.13 -7.74 -16.18
CA ASP A 17 -4.35 -7.74 -17.62
C ASP A 17 -3.40 -8.68 -18.36
N GLY A 18 -3.83 -9.13 -19.54
CA GLY A 18 -3.02 -9.90 -20.47
C GLY A 18 -2.16 -9.02 -21.38
N GLY A 19 -1.02 -9.55 -21.83
CA GLY A 19 -0.13 -8.81 -22.73
C GLY A 19 1.15 -9.56 -23.11
N GLY A 20 1.09 -10.88 -23.30
CA GLY A 20 2.26 -11.75 -23.44
C GLY A 20 2.90 -12.08 -22.09
N PHE A 21 4.10 -12.66 -22.10
CA PHE A 21 4.87 -13.02 -20.91
C PHE A 21 5.58 -11.79 -20.31
N ARG A 22 4.80 -10.76 -19.94
CA ARG A 22 5.28 -9.51 -19.31
C ARG A 22 4.73 -9.28 -17.89
N GLY A 23 4.24 -10.34 -17.25
CA GLY A 23 3.56 -10.31 -15.96
C GLY A 23 4.47 -10.07 -14.74
N LEU A 24 5.80 -10.13 -14.89
CA LEU A 24 6.73 -9.89 -13.78
C LEU A 24 6.54 -8.49 -13.17
N GLY A 25 6.34 -7.47 -14.01
CA GLY A 25 6.12 -6.10 -13.53
C GLY A 25 4.90 -5.99 -12.61
N SER A 26 3.78 -6.61 -13.02
CA SER A 26 2.55 -6.65 -12.23
C SER A 26 2.76 -7.36 -10.88
N LEU A 27 3.48 -8.48 -10.87
CA LEU A 27 3.83 -9.22 -9.65
C LEU A 27 4.71 -8.40 -8.69
N LEU A 28 5.72 -7.68 -9.21
CA LEU A 28 6.60 -6.83 -8.41
C LEU A 28 5.85 -5.65 -7.78
N VAL A 29 4.94 -5.03 -8.55
CA VAL A 29 4.06 -3.97 -8.02
C VAL A 29 3.15 -4.53 -6.93
N LEU A 30 2.54 -5.69 -7.15
CA LEU A 30 1.67 -6.32 -6.17
C LEU A 30 2.42 -6.72 -4.89
N GLU A 31 3.65 -7.22 -5.01
CA GLU A 31 4.50 -7.53 -3.86
C GLU A 31 4.70 -6.29 -2.97
N GLU A 32 4.96 -5.13 -3.57
CA GLU A 32 5.12 -3.88 -2.83
C GLU A 32 3.81 -3.38 -2.21
N ILE A 33 2.68 -3.51 -2.93
CA ILE A 33 1.34 -3.26 -2.38
C ILE A 33 1.11 -4.13 -1.14
N MET A 34 1.39 -5.43 -1.23
CA MET A 34 1.18 -6.38 -0.14
C MET A 34 2.08 -6.10 1.06
N LYS A 35 3.34 -5.69 0.87
CA LYS A 35 4.22 -5.25 1.98
C LYS A 35 3.61 -4.07 2.74
N VAL A 36 3.10 -3.06 2.03
CA VAL A 36 2.47 -1.90 2.65
C VAL A 36 1.13 -2.28 3.31
N VAL A 37 0.33 -3.15 2.69
CA VAL A 37 -0.91 -3.69 3.29
C VAL A 37 -0.62 -4.42 4.59
N GLN A 38 0.37 -5.32 4.62
CA GLN A 38 0.75 -6.08 5.82
C GLN A 38 1.25 -5.17 6.94
N SER A 39 2.09 -4.18 6.60
CA SER A 39 2.58 -3.17 7.55
C SER A 39 1.43 -2.38 8.18
N ARG A 40 0.48 -1.91 7.36
CA ARG A 40 -0.70 -1.16 7.80
C ARG A 40 -1.68 -1.99 8.62
N ALA A 41 -1.98 -3.20 8.15
CA ALA A 41 -2.89 -4.12 8.82
C ALA A 41 -2.26 -4.75 10.07
N ARG A 42 -0.93 -4.71 10.19
CA ARG A 42 -0.12 -5.38 11.24
C ARG A 42 -0.40 -6.88 11.30
N GLN A 43 -0.55 -7.48 10.12
CA GLN A 43 -0.88 -8.88 9.95
C GLN A 43 -0.11 -9.43 8.74
N ALA A 44 0.34 -10.67 8.83
CA ALA A 44 0.77 -11.42 7.66
C ALA A 44 -0.48 -11.76 6.84
N LEU A 45 -0.56 -11.25 5.62
CA LEU A 45 -1.71 -11.38 4.74
C LEU A 45 -1.25 -11.78 3.35
N LEU A 46 -1.92 -12.77 2.77
CA LEU A 46 -1.75 -13.17 1.38
C LEU A 46 -2.69 -12.37 0.47
N PRO A 47 -2.46 -12.31 -0.85
CA PRO A 47 -3.39 -11.65 -1.77
C PRO A 47 -4.83 -12.17 -1.65
N CYS A 48 -5.02 -13.47 -1.42
CA CYS A 48 -6.32 -14.10 -1.17
C CYS A 48 -6.90 -13.87 0.24
N ASP A 49 -6.19 -13.19 1.14
CA ASP A 49 -6.80 -12.67 2.38
C ASP A 49 -7.32 -11.24 2.19
N VAL A 50 -6.82 -10.57 1.15
CA VAL A 50 -6.96 -9.13 0.95
C VAL A 50 -8.01 -8.81 -0.10
N PHE A 51 -8.00 -9.49 -1.24
CA PHE A 51 -8.91 -9.19 -2.34
C PHE A 51 -10.09 -10.16 -2.35
N ASP A 52 -11.32 -9.64 -2.34
CA ASP A 52 -12.54 -10.45 -2.41
C ASP A 52 -12.66 -11.16 -3.78
N LEU A 53 -12.06 -10.60 -4.82
CA LEU A 53 -11.98 -11.18 -6.17
C LEU A 53 -10.61 -10.88 -6.81
N ILE A 54 -9.99 -11.92 -7.36
CA ILE A 54 -8.77 -11.83 -8.18
C ILE A 54 -9.08 -12.40 -9.56
N CYS A 55 -8.92 -11.63 -10.63
CA CYS A 55 -9.16 -12.11 -11.98
C CYS A 55 -8.12 -11.65 -12.99
N GLY A 56 -8.00 -12.39 -14.08
CA GLY A 56 -7.02 -12.07 -15.11
C GLY A 56 -7.28 -12.70 -16.47
N THR A 57 -6.63 -12.12 -17.49
CA THR A 57 -6.61 -12.64 -18.87
C THR A 57 -5.18 -13.04 -19.23
N SER A 58 -4.98 -14.11 -20.02
CA SER A 58 -3.67 -14.52 -20.52
C SER A 58 -2.69 -14.79 -19.37
N THR A 59 -1.50 -14.21 -19.40
CA THR A 59 -0.54 -14.29 -18.29
C THR A 59 -1.06 -13.69 -16.99
N GLY A 60 -1.94 -12.69 -17.06
CA GLY A 60 -2.67 -12.22 -15.90
C GLY A 60 -3.61 -13.27 -15.32
N GLY A 61 -4.18 -14.15 -16.16
CA GLY A 61 -4.99 -15.29 -15.73
C GLY A 61 -4.18 -16.36 -15.00
N LEU A 62 -2.96 -16.67 -15.49
CA LEU A 62 -2.00 -17.49 -14.74
C LEU A 62 -1.73 -16.89 -13.36
N ILE A 63 -1.38 -15.60 -13.29
CA ILE A 63 -1.09 -14.94 -12.02
C ILE A 63 -2.31 -14.94 -11.09
N ALA A 64 -3.51 -14.70 -11.63
CA ALA A 64 -4.75 -14.75 -10.86
C ALA A 64 -4.99 -16.13 -10.22
N VAL A 65 -4.70 -17.21 -10.95
CA VAL A 65 -4.77 -18.59 -10.41
C VAL A 65 -3.72 -18.82 -9.32
N LEU A 66 -2.46 -18.42 -9.55
CA LEU A 66 -1.39 -18.58 -8.56
C LEU A 66 -1.72 -17.88 -7.23
N LEU A 67 -2.22 -16.64 -7.29
CA LEU A 67 -2.45 -15.82 -6.10
C LEU A 67 -3.81 -16.05 -5.45
N GLY A 68 -4.85 -16.29 -6.26
CA GLY A 68 -6.23 -16.36 -5.80
C GLY A 68 -6.74 -17.77 -5.57
N ARG A 69 -6.43 -18.71 -6.48
CA ARG A 69 -6.92 -20.10 -6.39
C ARG A 69 -5.95 -21.03 -5.68
N LEU A 70 -4.64 -20.87 -5.90
CA LEU A 70 -3.61 -21.62 -5.17
C LEU A 70 -3.17 -20.91 -3.88
N GLY A 71 -3.62 -19.66 -3.66
CA GLY A 71 -3.39 -18.91 -2.43
C GLY A 71 -1.92 -18.60 -2.15
N LEU A 72 -1.10 -18.42 -3.19
CA LEU A 72 0.34 -18.22 -3.02
C LEU A 72 0.68 -16.76 -2.67
N ASP A 73 1.78 -16.56 -1.96
CA ASP A 73 2.40 -15.26 -1.83
C ASP A 73 3.03 -14.79 -3.16
N CYS A 74 3.33 -13.49 -3.25
CA CYS A 74 3.87 -12.88 -4.48
C CYS A 74 5.26 -13.43 -4.84
N ALA A 75 6.11 -13.70 -3.86
CA ALA A 75 7.47 -14.19 -4.11
C ALA A 75 7.44 -15.58 -4.75
N THR A 76 6.64 -16.48 -4.19
CA THR A 76 6.41 -17.83 -4.71
C THR A 76 5.77 -17.79 -6.10
N ALA A 77 4.78 -16.90 -6.32
CA ALA A 77 4.17 -16.72 -7.63
C ALA A 77 5.17 -16.22 -8.69
N ILE A 78 6.11 -15.33 -8.32
CA ILE A 78 7.20 -14.87 -9.20
C ILE A 78 8.10 -16.03 -9.62
N GLU A 79 8.48 -16.90 -8.69
CA GLU A 79 9.33 -18.06 -9.00
C GLU A 79 8.65 -19.02 -9.99
N ILE A 80 7.38 -19.35 -9.75
CA ILE A 80 6.60 -20.23 -10.62
C ILE A 80 6.40 -19.58 -11.99
N TYR A 81 6.03 -18.30 -12.02
CA TYR A 81 5.88 -17.54 -13.26
C TYR A 81 7.16 -17.62 -14.10
N ARG A 82 8.33 -17.31 -13.52
CA ARG A 82 9.62 -17.39 -14.22
C ARG A 82 9.91 -18.77 -14.79
N LYS A 83 9.62 -19.82 -14.01
CA LYS A 83 9.85 -21.20 -14.44
C LYS A 83 8.96 -21.56 -15.62
N LEU A 84 7.68 -21.21 -15.54
CA LEU A 84 6.70 -21.47 -16.61
C LEU A 84 7.01 -20.69 -17.88
N THR A 85 7.33 -19.40 -17.79
CA THR A 85 7.68 -18.60 -18.97
C THR A 85 8.95 -19.10 -19.65
N THR A 86 9.99 -19.42 -18.86
CA THR A 86 11.24 -20.01 -19.38
C THR A 86 11.00 -21.37 -20.04
N SER A 87 10.03 -22.16 -19.55
CA SER A 87 9.71 -23.47 -20.14
C SER A 87 9.14 -23.37 -21.56
N VAL A 88 8.51 -22.24 -21.91
CA VAL A 88 7.97 -21.93 -23.24
C VAL A 88 9.03 -21.24 -24.09
N CYS A 89 9.68 -20.22 -23.54
CA CYS A 89 10.56 -19.33 -24.29
C CYS A 89 11.97 -19.90 -24.48
N GLY A 90 12.41 -20.81 -23.60
CA GLY A 90 13.79 -21.26 -23.54
C GLY A 90 14.73 -20.21 -22.94
N ASN A 91 16.03 -20.48 -23.02
CA ASN A 91 17.07 -19.65 -22.40
C ASN A 91 17.80 -18.72 -23.38
N ASP A 92 17.53 -18.86 -24.68
CA ASP A 92 18.23 -18.12 -25.74
C ASP A 92 17.22 -17.25 -26.49
N GLU A 93 17.35 -15.93 -26.32
CA GLU A 93 16.43 -14.96 -26.92
C GLU A 93 16.46 -15.01 -28.46
N VAL A 94 17.63 -15.22 -29.06
CA VAL A 94 17.77 -15.27 -30.53
C VAL A 94 17.04 -16.50 -31.07
N VAL A 95 17.29 -17.66 -30.48
CA VAL A 95 16.62 -18.91 -30.84
C VAL A 95 15.11 -18.80 -30.63
N PHE A 96 14.68 -18.12 -29.56
CA PHE A 96 13.27 -17.84 -29.30
C PHE A 96 12.66 -17.02 -30.44
N TRP A 97 13.22 -15.86 -30.79
CA TRP A 97 12.64 -14.98 -31.81
C TRP A 97 12.65 -15.61 -33.20
N GLU A 98 13.70 -16.35 -33.55
CA GLU A 98 13.76 -17.08 -34.82
C GLU A 98 12.64 -18.14 -34.88
N ARG A 99 12.47 -18.96 -33.84
CA ARG A 99 11.40 -19.96 -33.79
C ARG A 99 10.02 -19.32 -33.77
N PHE A 100 9.84 -18.33 -32.92
CA PHE A 100 8.56 -17.64 -32.73
C PHE A 100 8.06 -17.00 -34.03
N LEU A 101 8.92 -16.30 -34.77
CA LEU A 101 8.54 -15.69 -36.04
C LEU A 101 8.32 -16.73 -37.15
N ASN A 102 8.99 -17.88 -37.11
CA ASN A 102 8.75 -18.98 -38.05
C ASN A 102 7.52 -19.84 -37.70
N SER A 103 7.02 -19.77 -36.47
CA SER A 103 5.96 -20.64 -35.94
C SER A 103 4.70 -19.88 -35.53
N MET A 104 4.49 -18.65 -36.00
CA MET A 104 3.33 -17.83 -35.61
C MET A 104 1.96 -18.45 -35.92
N ASP A 105 1.87 -19.37 -36.89
CA ASP A 105 0.63 -20.05 -37.26
C ASP A 105 0.42 -21.38 -36.51
N THR A 106 1.47 -21.92 -35.87
CA THR A 106 1.44 -23.25 -35.23
C THR A 106 1.68 -23.20 -33.71
N GLY A 107 2.14 -22.08 -33.16
CA GLY A 107 2.57 -21.94 -31.77
C GLY A 107 3.91 -22.62 -31.48
N LEU A 108 4.36 -22.52 -30.22
CA LEU A 108 5.57 -23.20 -29.73
C LEU A 108 5.22 -24.54 -29.06
N ASP A 109 6.22 -25.40 -28.88
CA ASP A 109 6.07 -26.67 -28.17
C ASP A 109 5.66 -26.44 -26.71
N SER A 110 4.46 -26.92 -26.34
CA SER A 110 3.91 -26.77 -25.00
C SER A 110 4.33 -27.87 -24.03
N ALA A 111 4.98 -28.95 -24.47
CA ALA A 111 5.18 -30.13 -23.63
C ALA A 111 5.98 -29.86 -22.35
N ARG A 112 6.96 -28.94 -22.41
CA ARG A 112 7.71 -28.50 -21.21
C ARG A 112 6.83 -27.70 -20.26
N PHE A 113 6.04 -26.79 -20.81
CA PHE A 113 5.11 -25.97 -20.04
C PHE A 113 4.05 -26.81 -19.33
N GLU A 114 3.43 -27.78 -20.01
CA GLU A 114 2.43 -28.66 -19.40
C GLU A 114 3.01 -29.41 -18.19
N ARG A 115 4.24 -29.95 -18.33
CA ARG A 115 4.92 -30.64 -17.23
C ARG A 115 5.21 -29.72 -16.06
N GLU A 116 5.72 -28.52 -16.32
CA GLU A 116 6.04 -27.57 -15.26
C GLU A 116 4.78 -27.04 -14.55
N LEU A 117 3.69 -26.86 -15.30
CA LEU A 117 2.39 -26.49 -14.75
C LEU A 117 1.81 -27.62 -13.88
N ALA A 118 1.87 -28.87 -14.36
CA ALA A 118 1.43 -30.04 -13.59
C ALA A 118 2.20 -30.17 -12.28
N LEU A 119 3.52 -30.03 -12.31
CA LEU A 119 4.37 -30.06 -11.10
C LEU A 119 4.03 -28.93 -10.12
N ALA A 120 3.76 -27.72 -10.63
CA ALA A 120 3.35 -26.61 -9.78
C ALA A 120 1.99 -26.88 -9.11
N ILE A 121 1.01 -27.37 -9.86
CA ILE A 121 -0.32 -27.69 -9.33
C ILE A 121 -0.24 -28.85 -8.33
N GLU A 122 0.47 -29.93 -8.65
CA GLU A 122 0.64 -31.06 -7.72
C GLU A 122 1.30 -30.60 -6.41
N ARG A 123 2.31 -29.73 -6.49
CA ARG A 123 3.00 -29.21 -5.31
C ARG A 123 2.10 -28.39 -4.38
N TYR A 124 1.20 -27.56 -4.92
CA TYR A 124 0.42 -26.61 -4.12
C TYR A 124 -1.05 -26.98 -3.92
N ALA A 125 -1.63 -27.78 -4.83
CA ALA A 125 -2.99 -28.30 -4.75
C ALA A 125 -3.05 -29.77 -4.30
N GLY A 126 -1.92 -30.48 -4.28
CA GLY A 126 -1.80 -31.89 -3.89
C GLY A 126 -2.07 -32.89 -5.02
N VAL A 127 -2.86 -32.51 -6.04
CA VAL A 127 -3.11 -33.35 -7.23
C VAL A 127 -3.26 -32.48 -8.47
N GLU A 128 -2.68 -32.91 -9.60
CA GLU A 128 -2.78 -32.21 -10.89
C GLU A 128 -4.24 -31.99 -11.33
N GLY A 129 -5.08 -33.00 -11.17
CA GLY A 129 -6.50 -32.99 -11.53
C GLY A 129 -7.40 -32.19 -10.58
N THR A 130 -6.88 -31.18 -9.90
CA THR A 130 -7.67 -30.34 -9.00
C THR A 130 -8.63 -29.45 -9.79
N LEU A 131 -9.89 -29.39 -9.35
CA LEU A 131 -10.93 -28.58 -9.97
C LEU A 131 -10.71 -27.09 -9.73
N MET A 132 -11.04 -26.28 -10.74
CA MET A 132 -11.04 -24.83 -10.61
C MET A 132 -12.08 -24.39 -9.58
N VAL A 133 -13.32 -24.91 -9.68
CA VAL A 133 -14.40 -24.62 -8.72
C VAL A 133 -14.09 -25.26 -7.37
N SER A 134 -14.06 -24.44 -6.32
CA SER A 134 -13.89 -24.88 -4.93
C SER A 134 -15.03 -25.82 -4.52
N GLN A 135 -14.68 -26.96 -3.93
CA GLN A 135 -15.65 -27.96 -3.48
C GLN A 135 -16.15 -27.73 -2.04
N GLY A 136 -15.85 -26.57 -1.44
CA GLY A 136 -16.21 -26.26 -0.05
C GLY A 136 -15.39 -27.06 0.96
N GLY A 137 -15.87 -27.22 2.20
CA GLY A 137 -15.13 -27.59 3.43
C GLY A 137 -14.21 -28.84 3.48
N HIS A 138 -13.93 -29.51 2.36
CA HIS A 138 -12.89 -30.53 2.19
C HIS A 138 -11.78 -30.13 1.19
N ASP A 139 -11.92 -29.01 0.49
CA ASP A 139 -10.93 -28.47 -0.44
C ASP A 139 -9.89 -27.65 0.34
N VAL A 140 -8.63 -28.08 0.30
CA VAL A 140 -7.50 -27.43 0.99
C VAL A 140 -7.24 -26.02 0.44
N LEU A 141 -7.72 -25.73 -0.78
CA LEU A 141 -7.61 -24.46 -1.46
C LEU A 141 -8.89 -23.60 -1.34
N ASP A 142 -9.83 -23.95 -0.47
CA ASP A 142 -11.02 -23.13 -0.22
C ASP A 142 -10.68 -21.90 0.63
N HIS A 143 -10.33 -20.80 -0.05
CA HIS A 143 -9.91 -19.58 0.62
C HIS A 143 -11.05 -18.81 1.32
N ARG A 144 -12.32 -19.21 1.17
CA ARG A 144 -13.57 -18.62 1.74
C ARG A 144 -13.80 -17.10 1.61
N LYS A 145 -12.75 -16.32 1.38
CA LYS A 145 -12.68 -14.86 1.35
C LYS A 145 -12.40 -14.33 -0.06
N THR A 146 -11.88 -15.17 -0.95
CA THR A 146 -11.50 -14.77 -2.30
C THR A 146 -12.11 -15.67 -3.35
N ASN A 147 -12.69 -15.03 -4.36
CA ASN A 147 -13.11 -15.65 -5.60
C ASN A 147 -12.05 -15.41 -6.69
N THR A 148 -11.96 -16.31 -7.66
CA THR A 148 -11.01 -16.21 -8.77
C THR A 148 -11.67 -16.58 -10.08
N PHE A 149 -11.38 -15.83 -11.14
CA PHE A 149 -11.72 -16.27 -12.49
C PHE A 149 -10.67 -15.87 -13.52
N VAL A 150 -10.62 -16.63 -14.60
CA VAL A 150 -9.79 -16.33 -15.78
C VAL A 150 -10.64 -16.26 -17.03
N THR A 151 -10.21 -15.52 -18.04
CA THR A 151 -10.93 -15.36 -19.30
C THR A 151 -10.33 -16.21 -20.43
N LEU A 152 -11.20 -16.78 -21.26
CA LEU A 152 -10.88 -17.58 -22.45
C LEU A 152 -11.87 -17.24 -23.56
N THR A 153 -11.53 -17.50 -24.82
CA THR A 153 -12.47 -17.36 -25.95
C THR A 153 -12.66 -18.70 -26.68
N SER A 154 -13.88 -19.00 -27.14
CA SER A 154 -14.13 -20.15 -28.01
C SER A 154 -13.64 -19.87 -29.44
N GLU A 155 -13.02 -20.83 -30.11
CA GLU A 155 -12.53 -20.62 -31.48
C GLU A 155 -13.61 -20.84 -32.55
N ALA A 156 -13.63 -19.95 -33.55
CA ALA A 156 -14.42 -20.07 -34.78
C ALA A 156 -13.88 -21.19 -35.71
N PRO A 157 -14.70 -21.77 -36.62
CA PRO A 157 -16.06 -21.37 -37.02
C PRO A 157 -17.19 -22.18 -36.38
N LEU A 158 -16.88 -23.18 -35.55
CA LEU A 158 -17.90 -24.06 -34.96
C LEU A 158 -18.74 -23.36 -33.87
N TYR A 159 -18.20 -22.31 -33.25
CA TYR A 159 -18.86 -21.51 -32.21
C TYR A 159 -18.65 -20.01 -32.50
N ASP A 160 -19.73 -19.24 -32.32
CA ASP A 160 -19.76 -17.77 -32.31
C ASP A 160 -18.75 -17.28 -31.27
N ASN A 161 -17.63 -16.65 -31.68
CA ASN A 161 -16.48 -16.20 -30.86
C ASN A 161 -16.88 -15.65 -29.48
N ARG A 162 -17.11 -16.52 -28.50
CA ARG A 162 -17.68 -16.18 -27.20
C ARG A 162 -16.60 -16.23 -26.16
N THR A 163 -16.51 -15.17 -25.39
CA THR A 163 -15.63 -15.11 -24.23
C THR A 163 -16.30 -15.75 -23.02
N HIS A 164 -15.53 -16.52 -22.27
CA HIS A 164 -15.94 -17.30 -21.12
C HIS A 164 -15.10 -16.92 -19.90
N CYS A 165 -15.74 -16.88 -18.72
CA CYS A 165 -15.06 -16.79 -17.44
C CYS A 165 -15.01 -18.18 -16.79
N ILE A 166 -13.82 -18.72 -16.58
CA ILE A 166 -13.61 -19.98 -15.87
C ILE A 166 -13.33 -19.65 -14.40
N ARG A 167 -14.20 -20.10 -13.50
CA ARG A 167 -14.36 -19.55 -12.14
C ARG A 167 -14.00 -20.55 -11.07
N SER A 168 -13.55 -20.05 -9.92
CA SER A 168 -13.36 -20.83 -8.70
C SER A 168 -14.63 -20.97 -7.85
N TYR A 169 -15.72 -20.34 -8.27
CA TYR A 169 -17.00 -20.28 -7.59
C TYR A 169 -18.14 -20.65 -8.53
N THR A 170 -19.24 -21.08 -7.94
CA THR A 170 -20.48 -21.34 -8.66
C THR A 170 -21.22 -20.04 -8.93
N THR A 171 -21.72 -19.88 -10.15
CA THR A 171 -22.48 -18.72 -10.60
C THR A 171 -23.87 -19.12 -11.11
N ARG A 172 -24.87 -18.25 -10.97
CA ARG A 172 -26.16 -18.41 -11.65
C ARG A 172 -26.13 -17.91 -13.09
N SER A 173 -25.08 -17.18 -13.46
CA SER A 173 -24.83 -16.67 -14.79
C SER A 173 -24.44 -17.78 -15.76
N ARG A 174 -24.25 -17.39 -17.03
CA ARG A 174 -23.93 -18.30 -18.13
C ARG A 174 -22.69 -19.14 -17.83
N GLN A 175 -22.88 -20.45 -17.78
CA GLN A 175 -21.81 -21.42 -17.63
C GLN A 175 -20.95 -21.48 -18.90
N PRO A 176 -19.62 -21.69 -18.78
CA PRO A 176 -18.77 -21.94 -19.94
C PRO A 176 -19.26 -23.16 -20.71
N SER A 177 -19.25 -23.08 -22.04
CA SER A 177 -19.48 -24.28 -22.86
C SER A 177 -18.24 -25.18 -22.79
N PRO A 178 -18.37 -26.52 -22.80
CA PRO A 178 -19.60 -27.26 -22.55
C PRO A 178 -20.01 -27.15 -21.08
N SER A 179 -21.30 -26.88 -20.82
CA SER A 179 -21.80 -26.59 -19.46
C SER A 179 -21.70 -27.75 -18.47
N THR A 180 -21.42 -28.96 -18.94
CA THR A 180 -21.19 -30.15 -18.13
C THR A 180 -19.72 -30.38 -17.78
N HIS A 181 -18.80 -29.60 -18.37
CA HIS A 181 -17.37 -29.77 -18.15
C HIS A 181 -16.96 -29.22 -16.78
N GLN A 182 -16.27 -30.06 -16.01
CA GLN A 182 -15.67 -29.63 -14.75
C GLN A 182 -14.24 -29.18 -15.02
N TRP A 183 -14.05 -27.87 -15.10
CA TRP A 183 -12.76 -27.27 -15.41
C TRP A 183 -11.73 -27.57 -14.33
N LEU A 184 -10.57 -28.05 -14.76
CA LEU A 184 -9.38 -28.20 -13.93
C LEU A 184 -8.61 -26.88 -13.82
N ILE A 185 -7.82 -26.73 -12.75
CA ILE A 185 -6.90 -25.59 -12.62
C ILE A 185 -5.94 -25.55 -13.81
N CYS A 186 -5.38 -26.69 -14.21
CA CYS A 186 -4.46 -26.78 -15.35
C CYS A 186 -5.13 -26.36 -16.66
N GLU A 187 -6.37 -26.78 -16.91
CA GLU A 187 -7.13 -26.41 -18.11
C GLU A 187 -7.44 -24.90 -18.15
N ALA A 188 -7.82 -24.31 -17.01
CA ALA A 188 -8.08 -22.88 -16.92
C ALA A 188 -6.82 -22.06 -17.25
N VAL A 189 -5.67 -22.42 -16.67
CA VAL A 189 -4.38 -21.79 -16.96
C VAL A 189 -3.96 -22.02 -18.40
N ARG A 190 -4.09 -23.26 -18.90
CA ARG A 190 -3.63 -23.62 -20.24
C ARG A 190 -4.45 -22.94 -21.34
N GLY A 191 -5.76 -22.82 -21.13
CA GLY A 191 -6.67 -22.20 -22.07
C GLY A 191 -6.58 -20.68 -22.07
N THR A 192 -6.39 -20.02 -20.92
CA THR A 192 -6.19 -18.56 -20.92
C THR A 192 -4.88 -18.16 -21.60
N LEU A 193 -3.86 -19.03 -21.55
CA LEU A 193 -2.57 -18.84 -22.24
C LEU A 193 -2.53 -19.40 -23.67
N ALA A 194 -3.62 -19.97 -24.18
CA ALA A 194 -3.69 -20.58 -25.52
C ALA A 194 -3.74 -19.52 -26.63
N SER A 195 -2.69 -18.71 -26.73
CA SER A 195 -2.51 -17.74 -27.81
C SER A 195 -1.83 -18.42 -28.98
N SER A 196 -2.36 -18.23 -30.19
CA SER A 196 -1.71 -18.72 -31.42
C SER A 196 -0.25 -18.29 -31.58
N LEU A 197 0.19 -17.28 -30.84
CA LEU A 197 1.58 -16.86 -30.76
C LEU A 197 2.47 -17.76 -29.90
N PHE A 198 1.97 -18.26 -28.76
CA PHE A 198 2.80 -18.92 -27.74
C PHE A 198 2.45 -20.39 -27.57
N LEU A 199 1.18 -20.71 -27.33
CA LEU A 199 0.74 -22.06 -27.01
C LEU A 199 -0.49 -22.43 -27.85
N PRO A 200 -0.56 -23.66 -28.39
CA PRO A 200 -1.67 -24.07 -29.24
C PRO A 200 -3.00 -24.05 -28.48
N SER A 201 -4.11 -24.05 -29.22
CA SER A 201 -5.47 -24.08 -28.71
C SER A 201 -5.69 -25.22 -27.72
N LEU A 202 -6.47 -24.97 -26.67
CA LEU A 202 -6.87 -25.99 -25.70
C LEU A 202 -8.11 -26.72 -26.22
N PHE A 203 -8.00 -28.04 -26.39
CA PHE A 203 -9.14 -28.88 -26.77
C PHE A 203 -9.69 -29.61 -25.55
N ILE A 204 -10.93 -29.30 -25.17
CA ILE A 204 -11.66 -30.02 -24.11
C ILE A 204 -12.40 -31.23 -24.70
N THR A 205 -12.95 -31.06 -25.91
CA THR A 205 -13.55 -32.14 -26.68
C THR A 205 -13.24 -31.93 -28.16
N SER A 206 -13.59 -32.90 -29.03
CA SER A 206 -13.49 -32.73 -30.48
C SER A 206 -14.32 -31.56 -31.05
N LYS A 207 -15.25 -31.00 -30.26
CA LYS A 207 -16.08 -29.87 -30.65
C LYS A 207 -15.74 -28.58 -29.91
N HIS A 208 -15.05 -28.63 -28.77
CA HIS A 208 -14.84 -27.44 -27.94
C HIS A 208 -13.35 -27.15 -27.84
N SER A 209 -12.90 -26.11 -28.57
CA SER A 209 -11.56 -25.55 -28.48
C SER A 209 -11.58 -24.11 -27.98
N PHE A 210 -10.54 -23.74 -27.22
CA PHE A 210 -10.41 -22.46 -26.56
C PHE A 210 -9.06 -21.83 -26.83
N GLY A 211 -9.06 -20.50 -26.94
CA GLY A 211 -7.90 -19.66 -27.10
C GLY A 211 -7.82 -18.53 -26.07
N ASP A 212 -6.71 -17.82 -26.11
CA ASP A 212 -6.44 -16.63 -25.30
C ASP A 212 -7.41 -15.49 -25.67
N ALA A 213 -8.19 -15.03 -24.68
CA ALA A 213 -9.17 -13.98 -24.85
C ALA A 213 -8.56 -12.60 -25.16
N ALA A 214 -7.28 -12.37 -24.84
CA ALA A 214 -6.62 -11.10 -25.08
C ALA A 214 -6.59 -10.72 -26.57
N PHE A 215 -6.42 -11.71 -27.45
CA PHE A 215 -6.40 -11.51 -28.90
C PHE A 215 -7.80 -11.49 -29.54
N ALA A 216 -8.85 -11.66 -28.73
CA ALA A 216 -10.25 -11.47 -29.12
C ALA A 216 -10.84 -10.15 -28.57
N GLY A 217 -9.99 -9.23 -28.09
CA GLY A 217 -10.40 -7.92 -27.58
C GLY A 217 -10.76 -7.90 -26.09
N PHE A 218 -10.39 -8.93 -25.33
CA PHE A 218 -10.70 -9.06 -23.89
C PHE A 218 -9.42 -9.16 -23.04
N SER A 219 -8.41 -8.36 -23.36
CA SER A 219 -7.12 -8.31 -22.66
C SER A 219 -7.23 -7.89 -21.19
N SER A 220 -8.29 -7.15 -20.82
CA SER A 220 -8.65 -6.88 -19.44
C SER A 220 -9.99 -7.54 -19.08
N PRO A 221 -10.09 -8.24 -17.94
CA PRO A 221 -11.35 -8.76 -17.40
C PRO A 221 -12.40 -7.71 -17.01
N LEU A 222 -12.08 -6.41 -17.07
CA LEU A 222 -12.96 -5.33 -16.61
C LEU A 222 -14.38 -5.39 -17.19
N GLY A 223 -14.52 -5.76 -18.46
CA GLY A 223 -15.82 -5.87 -19.12
C GLY A 223 -16.77 -6.90 -18.48
N PHE A 224 -16.23 -7.86 -17.71
CA PHE A 224 -17.01 -8.88 -17.02
C PHE A 224 -17.32 -8.50 -15.56
N LEU A 225 -16.58 -7.55 -14.99
CA LEU A 225 -16.62 -7.29 -13.55
C LEU A 225 -18.02 -6.90 -13.04
N THR A 226 -18.75 -6.07 -13.79
CA THR A 226 -20.08 -5.60 -13.37
C THR A 226 -21.08 -6.76 -13.24
N GLU A 227 -21.08 -7.70 -14.19
CA GLU A 227 -21.98 -8.86 -14.13
C GLU A 227 -21.52 -9.89 -13.09
N GLU A 228 -20.20 -10.12 -12.97
CA GLU A 228 -19.66 -11.00 -11.94
C GLU A 228 -19.93 -10.49 -10.52
N ALA A 229 -19.79 -9.19 -10.29
CA ALA A 229 -20.05 -8.58 -8.99
C ALA A 229 -21.53 -8.64 -8.59
N LYS A 230 -22.45 -8.49 -9.55
CA LYS A 230 -23.90 -8.64 -9.29
C LYS A 230 -24.26 -10.05 -8.85
N ASP A 231 -23.64 -11.06 -9.44
CA ASP A 231 -23.91 -12.46 -9.09
C ASP A 231 -23.24 -12.87 -7.77
N LEU A 232 -21.98 -12.47 -7.55
CA LEU A 232 -21.24 -12.77 -6.33
C LEU A 232 -21.79 -12.02 -5.12
N TRP A 233 -22.11 -10.74 -5.28
CA TRP A 233 -22.43 -9.85 -4.18
C TRP A 233 -23.62 -8.93 -4.50
N PRO A 234 -24.84 -9.47 -4.61
CA PRO A 234 -26.02 -8.72 -5.05
C PRO A 234 -26.39 -7.54 -4.13
N ASN A 235 -25.95 -7.57 -2.87
CA ASN A 235 -26.23 -6.52 -1.87
C ASN A 235 -25.01 -5.66 -1.52
N ASP A 236 -23.82 -6.02 -2.03
CA ASP A 236 -22.59 -5.32 -1.72
C ASP A 236 -22.19 -4.40 -2.88
N LYS A 237 -21.16 -3.57 -2.67
CA LYS A 237 -20.62 -2.69 -3.71
C LYS A 237 -19.14 -2.91 -3.86
N ILE A 238 -18.61 -2.72 -5.07
CA ILE A 238 -17.17 -2.63 -5.27
C ILE A 238 -16.70 -1.31 -4.67
N GLY A 239 -15.77 -1.36 -3.72
CA GLY A 239 -15.18 -0.16 -3.14
C GLY A 239 -13.82 0.19 -3.74
N ILE A 240 -13.08 -0.78 -4.28
CA ILE A 240 -11.83 -0.52 -4.99
C ILE A 240 -11.57 -1.60 -6.05
N VAL A 241 -11.08 -1.16 -7.20
CA VAL A 241 -10.48 -2.02 -8.23
C VAL A 241 -9.01 -1.64 -8.38
N ALA A 242 -8.09 -2.53 -8.04
CA ALA A 242 -6.68 -2.39 -8.40
C ALA A 242 -6.45 -3.16 -9.71
N SER A 243 -6.11 -2.45 -10.79
CA SER A 243 -5.82 -3.09 -12.07
C SER A 243 -4.34 -2.95 -12.42
N LEU A 244 -3.67 -4.07 -12.61
CA LEU A 244 -2.25 -4.15 -12.90
C LEU A 244 -2.03 -4.57 -14.35
N GLY A 245 -1.26 -3.76 -15.06
CA GLY A 245 -1.02 -3.91 -16.48
C GLY A 245 0.36 -4.43 -16.84
N PRO A 246 0.52 -4.95 -18.07
CA PRO A 246 1.78 -5.44 -18.61
C PRO A 246 2.65 -4.34 -19.25
N GLY A 247 2.31 -3.06 -19.10
CA GLY A 247 3.10 -1.94 -19.63
C GLY A 247 3.06 -1.84 -21.16
N LEU A 248 1.89 -2.01 -21.76
CA LEU A 248 1.68 -1.95 -23.22
C LEU A 248 1.06 -0.62 -23.70
N SER A 249 0.70 0.28 -22.78
CA SER A 249 0.03 1.56 -23.09
C SER A 249 0.79 2.41 -24.12
N SER A 250 2.12 2.34 -24.17
CA SER A 250 2.93 3.06 -25.16
C SER A 250 2.76 2.56 -26.60
N LEU A 251 2.18 1.37 -26.82
CA LEU A 251 1.82 0.89 -28.15
C LEU A 251 0.50 1.48 -28.63
N ALA A 252 -0.39 1.89 -27.73
CA ALA A 252 -1.65 2.49 -28.10
C ALA A 252 -1.43 3.93 -28.64
N PRO A 253 -2.25 4.39 -29.60
CA PRO A 253 -2.27 5.80 -29.97
C PRO A 253 -2.75 6.64 -28.78
N THR A 254 -2.41 7.93 -28.77
CA THR A 254 -2.82 8.88 -27.72
C THR A 254 -4.34 9.02 -27.56
N THR A 255 -5.12 8.59 -28.55
CA THR A 255 -6.58 8.69 -28.54
C THR A 255 -7.15 7.41 -29.16
N PRO A 256 -7.19 6.29 -28.41
CA PRO A 256 -7.69 5.02 -28.92
C PRO A 256 -9.20 5.09 -29.19
N ARG A 257 -9.66 4.33 -30.20
CA ARG A 257 -11.07 4.23 -30.60
C ARG A 257 -11.37 2.78 -31.03
N ARG A 258 -12.60 2.32 -30.85
CA ARG A 258 -13.01 0.93 -31.13
C ARG A 258 -12.74 0.45 -32.56
N GLU A 259 -12.77 1.35 -33.54
CA GLU A 259 -12.50 1.02 -34.96
C GLU A 259 -11.04 1.26 -35.36
N TRP A 260 -10.15 1.46 -34.40
CA TRP A 260 -8.75 1.76 -34.69
C TRP A 260 -7.98 0.48 -35.01
N ALA A 261 -7.33 0.44 -36.17
CA ALA A 261 -6.43 -0.62 -36.58
C ALA A 261 -5.04 -0.06 -36.91
N ALA A 262 -3.99 -0.75 -36.48
CA ALA A 262 -2.62 -0.35 -36.75
C ALA A 262 -2.33 -0.45 -38.26
N THR A 263 -2.06 0.69 -38.90
CA THR A 263 -1.58 0.70 -40.29
C THR A 263 -0.17 0.12 -40.36
N ASP A 264 0.23 -0.36 -41.53
CA ASP A 264 1.59 -0.83 -41.80
C ASP A 264 2.61 0.25 -41.45
N LEU A 265 2.33 1.51 -41.81
CA LEU A 265 3.18 2.66 -41.49
C LEU A 265 3.32 2.88 -39.97
N TYR A 266 2.24 2.67 -39.21
CA TYR A 266 2.27 2.76 -37.75
C TYR A 266 3.12 1.63 -37.15
N ALA A 267 2.85 0.39 -37.56
CA ALA A 267 3.50 -0.80 -37.03
C ALA A 267 4.99 -0.88 -37.40
N LYS A 268 5.38 -0.40 -38.59
CA LYS A 268 6.77 -0.45 -39.10
C LYS A 268 7.78 0.22 -38.16
N LYS A 269 7.36 1.22 -37.37
CA LYS A 269 8.20 1.89 -36.36
C LYS A 269 8.74 0.95 -35.28
N TYR A 270 8.11 -0.20 -35.09
CA TYR A 270 8.49 -1.19 -34.09
C TYR A 270 9.10 -2.46 -34.69
N VAL A 271 8.95 -2.69 -36.00
CA VAL A 271 9.45 -3.88 -36.69
C VAL A 271 10.97 -3.98 -36.59
N ASP A 272 11.68 -2.86 -36.79
CA ASP A 272 13.15 -2.85 -36.75
C ASP A 272 13.69 -3.31 -35.38
N LYS A 273 12.97 -3.04 -34.29
CA LYS A 273 13.35 -3.49 -32.94
C LYS A 273 13.22 -5.00 -32.77
N ILE A 274 12.25 -5.64 -33.42
CA ILE A 274 12.10 -7.10 -33.43
C ILE A 274 13.16 -7.71 -34.34
N MET A 275 13.33 -7.15 -35.54
CA MET A 275 14.31 -7.67 -36.51
C MET A 275 15.75 -7.56 -36.02
N ALA A 276 16.08 -6.55 -35.21
CA ALA A 276 17.40 -6.40 -34.59
C ALA A 276 17.76 -7.54 -33.62
N LYS A 277 16.79 -8.37 -33.20
CA LYS A 277 17.02 -9.54 -32.34
C LYS A 277 17.48 -10.77 -33.11
N LEU A 278 17.33 -10.74 -34.44
CA LEU A 278 17.75 -11.82 -35.32
C LEU A 278 19.15 -11.52 -35.88
N PRO A 279 20.01 -12.53 -36.06
CA PRO A 279 21.31 -12.33 -36.67
C PRO A 279 21.16 -11.98 -38.16
N SER A 280 22.10 -11.18 -38.68
CA SER A 280 22.11 -10.78 -40.09
C SER A 280 22.23 -11.96 -41.06
N SER A 281 22.62 -13.14 -40.58
CA SER A 281 22.80 -14.38 -41.34
C SER A 281 21.51 -15.18 -41.56
N VAL A 282 20.36 -14.78 -40.99
CA VAL A 282 19.10 -15.51 -41.14
C VAL A 282 18.60 -15.44 -42.59
N THR A 283 18.35 -16.61 -43.19
CA THR A 283 17.70 -16.72 -44.50
C THR A 283 16.21 -16.39 -44.36
N ASN A 284 15.59 -15.73 -45.36
CA ASN A 284 14.18 -15.29 -45.38
C ASN A 284 13.82 -14.04 -44.54
N GLN A 285 14.72 -13.06 -44.45
CA GLN A 285 14.47 -11.78 -43.75
C GLN A 285 13.16 -11.07 -44.17
N GLU A 286 12.75 -11.16 -45.44
CA GLU A 286 11.51 -10.55 -45.94
C GLU A 286 10.27 -11.18 -45.30
N ALA A 287 10.20 -12.52 -45.27
CA ALA A 287 9.10 -13.25 -44.65
C ALA A 287 9.04 -13.00 -43.13
N LEU A 288 10.20 -13.01 -42.46
CA LEU A 288 10.30 -12.71 -41.03
C LEU A 288 9.90 -11.26 -40.72
N GLY A 289 10.23 -10.31 -41.60
CA GLY A 289 9.79 -8.93 -41.50
C GLY A 289 8.26 -8.79 -41.63
N ALA A 290 7.63 -9.52 -42.54
CA ALA A 290 6.17 -9.56 -42.66
C ALA A 290 5.51 -10.16 -41.42
N ASN A 291 6.10 -11.22 -40.86
CA ASN A 291 5.64 -11.84 -39.61
C ASN A 291 5.78 -10.87 -38.42
N ALA A 292 6.93 -10.19 -38.29
CA ALA A 292 7.14 -9.17 -37.28
C ALA A 292 6.13 -8.00 -37.41
N LEU A 293 5.82 -7.57 -38.64
CA LEU A 293 4.80 -6.54 -38.88
C LEU A 293 3.41 -6.99 -38.39
N ASN A 294 2.99 -8.21 -38.73
CA ASN A 294 1.72 -8.78 -38.29
C ASN A 294 1.66 -8.92 -36.77
N LEU A 295 2.75 -9.35 -36.15
CA LEU A 295 2.89 -9.44 -34.69
C LEU A 295 2.67 -8.08 -34.03
N VAL A 296 3.37 -7.04 -34.49
CA VAL A 296 3.21 -5.68 -33.95
C VAL A 296 1.77 -5.22 -34.05
N LYS A 297 1.11 -5.40 -35.20
CA LYS A 297 -0.30 -5.02 -35.36
C LYS A 297 -1.21 -5.69 -34.33
N ARG A 298 -1.00 -6.98 -34.04
CA ARG A 298 -1.79 -7.72 -33.04
C ARG A 298 -1.59 -7.16 -31.63
N PHE A 299 -0.36 -6.82 -31.24
CA PHE A 299 -0.08 -6.25 -29.91
C PHE A 299 -0.56 -4.82 -29.77
N VAL A 300 -0.50 -4.02 -30.84
CA VAL A 300 -1.07 -2.69 -30.83
C VAL A 300 -2.59 -2.76 -30.68
N ALA A 301 -3.27 -3.68 -31.38
CA ALA A 301 -4.70 -3.91 -31.21
C ALA A 301 -5.03 -4.29 -29.75
N LEU A 302 -4.28 -5.24 -29.18
CA LEU A 302 -4.41 -5.63 -27.78
C LEU A 302 -4.23 -4.44 -26.82
N ALA A 303 -3.22 -3.59 -27.05
CA ALA A 303 -2.99 -2.40 -26.23
C ALA A 303 -4.16 -1.39 -26.33
N VAL A 304 -4.66 -1.16 -27.55
CA VAL A 304 -5.83 -0.30 -27.81
C VAL A 304 -7.07 -0.80 -27.08
N ASP A 305 -7.34 -2.10 -27.16
CA ASP A 305 -8.50 -2.73 -26.51
C ASP A 305 -8.42 -2.60 -24.98
N THR A 306 -7.24 -2.82 -24.41
CA THR A 306 -6.99 -2.59 -22.97
C THR A 306 -7.31 -1.14 -22.59
N GLU A 307 -6.75 -0.15 -23.29
CA GLU A 307 -6.97 1.27 -22.98
C GLU A 307 -8.46 1.65 -23.08
N ILE A 308 -9.15 1.17 -24.11
CA ILE A 308 -10.60 1.41 -24.28
C ILE A 308 -11.39 0.80 -23.12
N SER A 309 -11.08 -0.44 -22.73
CA SER A 309 -11.77 -1.11 -21.61
C SER A 309 -11.63 -0.33 -20.31
N HIS A 310 -10.43 0.21 -20.03
CA HIS A 310 -10.17 1.07 -18.87
C HIS A 310 -10.91 2.40 -18.94
N LEU A 311 -10.92 3.07 -20.10
CA LEU A 311 -11.64 4.33 -20.30
C LEU A 311 -13.17 4.16 -20.13
N GLU A 312 -13.72 3.09 -20.69
CA GLU A 312 -15.14 2.76 -20.57
C GLU A 312 -15.51 2.44 -19.11
N PHE A 313 -14.69 1.67 -18.41
CA PHE A 313 -14.93 1.37 -17.01
C PHE A 313 -14.83 2.62 -16.12
N ALA A 314 -13.81 3.48 -16.34
CA ALA A 314 -13.64 4.72 -15.60
C ALA A 314 -14.84 5.67 -15.74
N ALA A 315 -15.51 5.68 -16.89
CA ALA A 315 -16.70 6.50 -17.13
C ALA A 315 -17.93 6.04 -16.30
N THR A 316 -17.96 4.79 -15.83
CA THR A 316 -19.12 4.20 -15.13
C THR A 316 -19.15 4.43 -13.61
N GLN A 317 -18.23 5.25 -13.09
CA GLN A 317 -17.98 5.46 -11.66
C GLN A 317 -17.61 4.17 -10.91
N ASN A 318 -16.31 3.90 -10.81
CA ASN A 318 -15.71 3.10 -9.75
C ASN A 318 -14.27 3.59 -9.53
N THR A 319 -13.81 3.52 -8.28
CA THR A 319 -12.44 3.71 -7.80
C THR A 319 -11.50 2.66 -8.39
N CYS A 320 -11.31 2.69 -9.71
CA CYS A 320 -10.32 1.90 -10.42
C CYS A 320 -8.98 2.62 -10.41
N ILE A 321 -7.99 2.01 -9.79
CA ILE A 321 -6.60 2.47 -9.83
C ILE A 321 -5.86 1.57 -10.80
N ARG A 322 -5.62 2.10 -12.00
CA ARG A 322 -4.81 1.45 -13.03
C ARG A 322 -3.32 1.71 -12.78
N VAL A 323 -2.52 0.65 -12.79
CA VAL A 323 -1.07 0.70 -12.67
C VAL A 323 -0.42 -0.06 -13.82
N ASP A 324 0.28 0.67 -14.69
CA ASP A 324 1.15 0.12 -15.73
C ASP A 324 2.60 0.49 -15.40
N PRO A 325 3.38 -0.42 -14.77
CA PRO A 325 4.74 -0.11 -14.36
C PRO A 325 5.68 0.00 -15.58
N PRO A 326 6.70 0.88 -15.54
CA PRO A 326 7.73 0.88 -16.56
C PRO A 326 8.60 -0.37 -16.41
N LEU A 327 8.68 -1.17 -17.48
CA LEU A 327 9.44 -2.42 -17.47
C LEU A 327 10.91 -2.26 -17.89
N GLY A 328 11.31 -1.08 -18.39
CA GLY A 328 12.67 -0.84 -18.87
C GLY A 328 13.03 -1.54 -20.18
N ILE A 329 12.14 -2.38 -20.71
CA ILE A 329 12.26 -3.08 -22.01
C ILE A 329 11.33 -2.46 -23.06
N SER A 330 11.55 -2.76 -24.34
CA SER A 330 10.71 -2.28 -25.42
C SER A 330 9.27 -2.81 -25.26
N ALA A 331 8.28 -2.02 -25.66
CA ALA A 331 6.87 -2.45 -25.58
C ALA A 331 6.55 -3.62 -26.53
N VAL A 332 7.41 -3.88 -27.52
CA VAL A 332 7.34 -5.07 -28.39
C VAL A 332 8.20 -6.24 -27.89
N ASP A 333 8.85 -6.11 -26.72
CA ASP A 333 9.50 -7.23 -26.04
C ASP A 333 8.45 -8.00 -25.27
N LEU A 334 7.96 -9.07 -25.89
CA LEU A 334 6.78 -9.82 -25.45
C LEU A 334 7.02 -10.74 -24.26
N VAL A 335 8.29 -10.88 -23.86
CA VAL A 335 8.73 -11.87 -22.88
C VAL A 335 9.78 -11.24 -21.97
N ASP A 336 9.46 -11.16 -20.68
CA ASP A 336 10.32 -10.58 -19.64
C ASP A 336 11.42 -11.55 -19.15
N CYS A 337 11.32 -12.86 -19.43
CA CYS A 337 12.26 -13.87 -18.94
C CYS A 337 13.69 -13.69 -19.45
N PHE A 338 13.89 -13.00 -20.57
CA PHE A 338 15.23 -12.66 -21.09
C PHE A 338 15.83 -11.41 -20.44
N HIS A 339 15.03 -10.62 -19.70
CA HIS A 339 15.40 -9.30 -19.20
C HIS A 339 15.03 -9.12 -17.71
N LEU A 340 15.02 -10.22 -16.93
CA LEU A 340 14.53 -10.25 -15.55
C LEU A 340 15.18 -9.17 -14.67
N ASP A 341 16.52 -9.06 -14.70
CA ASP A 341 17.27 -8.10 -13.89
C ASP A 341 16.94 -6.65 -14.25
N GLN A 342 16.77 -6.37 -15.55
CA GLN A 342 16.41 -5.04 -16.06
C GLN A 342 15.01 -4.66 -15.62
N VAL A 343 14.03 -5.57 -15.80
CA VAL A 343 12.64 -5.35 -15.37
C VAL A 343 12.58 -5.13 -13.85
N GLU A 344 13.23 -5.99 -13.07
CA GLU A 344 13.29 -5.83 -11.62
C GLU A 344 13.86 -4.48 -11.19
N LYS A 345 15.00 -4.10 -11.77
CA LYS A 345 15.68 -2.85 -11.46
C LYS A 345 14.78 -1.66 -11.78
N THR A 346 14.24 -1.60 -12.99
CA THR A 346 13.40 -0.46 -13.43
C THR A 346 12.13 -0.34 -12.60
N VAL A 347 11.44 -1.44 -12.33
CA VAL A 347 10.22 -1.41 -11.50
C VAL A 347 10.54 -0.99 -10.07
N LYS A 348 11.61 -1.53 -9.45
CA LYS A 348 12.02 -1.15 -8.09
C LYS A 348 12.45 0.32 -7.99
N GLU A 349 13.14 0.85 -8.99
CA GLU A 349 13.49 2.28 -9.05
C GLU A 349 12.24 3.16 -9.18
N TRP A 350 11.31 2.78 -10.06
CA TRP A 350 10.04 3.48 -10.22
C TRP A 350 9.18 3.46 -8.95
N LEU A 351 9.11 2.32 -8.26
CA LEU A 351 8.41 2.16 -6.98
C LEU A 351 8.96 3.05 -5.87
N ARG A 352 10.26 3.40 -5.88
CA ARG A 352 10.84 4.38 -4.95
C ARG A 352 10.50 5.83 -5.32
N GLY A 353 10.20 6.06 -6.60
CA GLY A 353 9.82 7.35 -7.17
C GLY A 353 8.31 7.55 -7.20
N THR A 354 7.76 7.70 -8.41
CA THR A 354 6.33 7.98 -8.62
C THR A 354 5.43 6.78 -8.37
N GLY A 355 5.95 5.55 -8.40
CA GLY A 355 5.17 4.35 -8.12
C GLY A 355 4.68 4.22 -6.69
N LYS A 356 5.37 4.85 -5.71
CA LYS A 356 5.02 4.79 -4.29
C LYS A 356 3.61 5.31 -4.00
N ASP A 357 3.15 6.30 -4.77
CA ASP A 357 1.86 6.95 -4.55
C ASP A 357 0.71 6.01 -4.94
N TYR A 358 0.88 5.25 -6.03
CA TYR A 358 -0.05 4.18 -6.41
C TYR A 358 -0.12 3.09 -5.35
N VAL A 359 1.03 2.62 -4.88
CA VAL A 359 1.14 1.60 -3.83
C VAL A 359 0.44 2.07 -2.56
N PHE A 360 0.73 3.28 -2.11
CA PHE A 360 0.15 3.85 -0.91
C PHE A 360 -1.37 4.02 -1.06
N ASN A 361 -1.84 4.51 -2.21
CA ASN A 361 -3.26 4.73 -2.47
C ASN A 361 -4.04 3.41 -2.44
N ILE A 362 -3.56 2.39 -3.18
CA ILE A 362 -4.20 1.06 -3.20
C ILE A 362 -4.18 0.45 -1.79
N ALA A 363 -3.02 0.42 -1.12
CA ALA A 363 -2.88 -0.23 0.18
C ALA A 363 -3.74 0.42 1.27
N SER A 364 -3.85 1.76 1.28
CA SER A 364 -4.71 2.48 2.23
C SER A 364 -6.17 2.10 2.03
N ASN A 365 -6.67 2.25 0.80
CA ASN A 365 -8.07 1.98 0.47
C ASN A 365 -8.43 0.51 0.73
N VAL A 366 -7.55 -0.43 0.39
CA VAL A 366 -7.77 -1.85 0.67
C VAL A 366 -7.86 -2.13 2.17
N VAL A 367 -6.96 -1.57 2.99
CA VAL A 367 -6.96 -1.83 4.45
C VAL A 367 -8.12 -1.11 5.17
N GLU A 368 -8.56 0.02 4.64
CA GLU A 368 -9.51 0.94 5.29
C GLU A 368 -10.94 0.85 4.72
N LEU A 369 -11.16 0.13 3.62
CA LEU A 369 -12.41 0.14 2.85
C LEU A 369 -13.69 -0.04 3.65
N ASN A 370 -13.68 -0.84 4.72
CA ASN A 370 -14.85 -1.15 5.54
C ASN A 370 -14.74 -0.61 6.97
N LYS A 371 -13.85 0.35 7.18
CA LYS A 371 -13.51 0.88 8.49
C LYS A 371 -14.03 2.31 8.63
N GLU A 372 -14.94 2.55 9.57
CA GLU A 372 -15.29 3.92 9.93
C GLU A 372 -14.19 4.56 10.78
N PRO A 373 -13.75 5.79 10.45
CA PRO A 373 -12.68 6.46 11.17
C PRO A 373 -13.04 6.59 12.65
N LEU A 374 -12.08 6.21 13.50
CA LEU A 374 -12.32 6.21 14.93
C LEU A 374 -12.42 7.65 15.45
N SER A 375 -13.52 7.99 16.12
CA SER A 375 -13.71 9.34 16.66
C SER A 375 -12.69 9.64 17.75
N VAL A 376 -12.32 10.92 17.92
CA VAL A 376 -11.39 11.36 18.99
C VAL A 376 -11.89 10.93 20.37
N ALA A 377 -13.21 10.95 20.60
CA ALA A 377 -13.80 10.49 21.85
C ALA A 377 -13.61 8.99 22.09
N ALA A 378 -13.77 8.16 21.05
CA ALA A 378 -13.53 6.71 21.16
C ALA A 378 -12.04 6.38 21.27
N ALA A 379 -11.17 7.14 20.59
CA ALA A 379 -9.71 6.94 20.54
C ALA A 379 -9.05 6.97 21.91
N ARG A 380 -9.56 7.80 22.82
CA ARG A 380 -9.07 7.92 24.20
C ARG A 380 -9.13 6.60 24.98
N PHE A 381 -10.08 5.72 24.63
CA PHE A 381 -10.31 4.46 25.31
C PHE A 381 -9.69 3.26 24.59
N VAL A 382 -8.96 3.49 23.50
CA VAL A 382 -8.28 2.43 22.76
C VAL A 382 -6.90 2.21 23.37
N LEU A 383 -6.50 0.95 23.54
CA LEU A 383 -5.11 0.61 23.90
C LEU A 383 -4.19 1.02 22.75
N PRO A 384 -3.01 1.61 23.02
CA PRO A 384 -2.07 1.88 21.95
C PRO A 384 -1.74 0.57 21.23
N PRO A 385 -1.47 0.63 19.92
CA PRO A 385 -0.99 -0.53 19.19
C PRO A 385 0.28 -1.12 19.82
N PRO A 386 0.50 -2.44 19.71
CA PRO A 386 1.77 -3.03 20.13
C PRO A 386 2.93 -2.45 19.30
N PRO A 387 4.13 -2.35 19.89
CA PRO A 387 5.32 -1.89 19.19
C PRO A 387 5.76 -2.89 18.10
N PRO A 388 6.63 -2.46 17.16
CA PRO A 388 7.30 -3.37 16.24
C PRO A 388 8.00 -4.51 17.00
N ALA A 389 7.99 -5.72 16.44
CA ALA A 389 8.66 -6.89 17.03
C ALA A 389 10.18 -6.71 17.19
N THR A 390 10.76 -5.69 16.53
CA THR A 390 12.17 -5.33 16.61
C THR A 390 12.51 -4.36 17.74
N THR A 391 11.52 -3.86 18.49
CA THR A 391 11.74 -2.92 19.60
C THR A 391 12.58 -3.56 20.71
N ASN A 392 13.50 -2.78 21.30
CA ASN A 392 14.40 -3.27 22.35
C ASN A 392 13.58 -3.82 23.54
N PRO A 393 13.87 -5.02 24.06
CA PRO A 393 13.11 -5.56 25.19
C PRO A 393 13.37 -4.80 26.49
N GLY A 394 12.47 -4.95 27.48
CA GLY A 394 12.64 -4.37 28.81
C GLY A 394 12.38 -2.87 28.90
N TYR A 395 11.69 -2.28 27.92
CA TYR A 395 11.17 -0.91 28.01
C TYR A 395 10.10 -0.79 29.10
N ASN A 396 9.78 0.44 29.49
CA ASN A 396 8.76 0.72 30.50
C ASN A 396 7.35 0.25 30.04
N PRO A 397 6.68 -0.67 30.76
CA PRO A 397 5.39 -1.23 30.32
C PRO A 397 4.27 -0.19 30.21
N GLN A 398 4.40 0.97 30.88
CA GLN A 398 3.45 2.08 30.73
C GLN A 398 3.32 2.57 29.29
N LEU A 399 4.32 2.32 28.44
CA LEU A 399 4.32 2.68 27.01
C LEU A 399 3.27 1.89 26.19
N ASP A 400 2.79 0.76 26.70
CA ASP A 400 1.76 -0.10 26.10
C ASP A 400 0.36 0.16 26.70
N GLU A 401 0.28 0.98 27.74
CA GLU A 401 -0.95 1.26 28.46
C GLU A 401 -1.69 2.48 27.90
N ARG A 402 -2.96 2.63 28.28
CA ARG A 402 -3.75 3.82 27.90
C ARG A 402 -3.17 5.09 28.53
N ARG A 403 -3.42 6.22 27.88
CA ARG A 403 -3.14 7.54 28.48
C ARG A 403 -3.99 7.67 29.78
N PRO A 404 -3.40 8.13 30.89
CA PRO A 404 -4.12 8.26 32.16
C PRO A 404 -5.31 9.21 32.09
N GLU A 405 -6.41 8.84 32.76
CA GLU A 405 -7.65 9.63 32.80
C GLU A 405 -7.70 10.64 33.96
N THR A 406 -6.71 10.61 34.86
CA THR A 406 -6.62 11.51 36.02
C THR A 406 -5.25 12.17 36.08
N MET A 407 -5.19 13.42 36.55
CA MET A 407 -3.93 14.17 36.68
C MET A 407 -2.92 13.45 37.58
N ILE A 408 -3.39 12.78 38.63
CA ILE A 408 -2.52 12.04 39.56
C ILE A 408 -1.82 10.87 38.85
N ALA A 409 -2.57 10.06 38.11
CA ALA A 409 -2.00 8.96 37.36
C ALA A 409 -1.10 9.46 36.22
N TYR A 410 -1.48 10.57 35.58
CA TYR A 410 -0.70 11.24 34.54
C TYR A 410 0.69 11.67 35.07
N LEU A 411 0.74 12.45 36.15
CA LEU A 411 1.99 12.91 36.75
C LEU A 411 2.84 11.77 37.33
N LYS A 412 2.21 10.67 37.80
CA LYS A 412 2.96 9.49 38.27
C LYS A 412 3.62 8.72 37.12
N ASN A 413 2.95 8.62 36.00
CA ASN A 413 3.33 7.71 34.92
C ASN A 413 4.15 8.39 33.82
N TYR A 414 4.04 9.70 33.67
CA TYR A 414 4.75 10.49 32.67
C TYR A 414 5.74 11.44 33.33
N ARG A 415 6.84 11.70 32.62
CA ARG A 415 7.66 12.89 32.86
C ARG A 415 7.04 14.03 32.06
N VAL A 416 6.51 15.03 32.74
CA VAL A 416 5.80 16.16 32.13
C VAL A 416 6.76 17.33 32.03
N PHE A 417 7.00 17.82 30.83
CA PHE A 417 7.97 18.89 30.57
C PHE A 417 7.31 20.07 29.87
N PHE A 418 7.09 21.16 30.60
CA PHE A 418 6.59 22.40 30.02
C PHE A 418 7.72 23.18 29.34
N VAL A 419 7.51 23.51 28.07
CA VAL A 419 8.32 24.44 27.31
C VAL A 419 7.47 25.69 27.06
N ILE A 420 7.84 26.79 27.69
CA ILE A 420 7.02 27.99 27.74
C ILE A 420 7.63 29.06 26.85
N ASP A 421 6.77 29.68 26.04
CA ASP A 421 7.14 30.81 25.22
C ASP A 421 7.34 32.06 26.09
N ASP A 422 8.59 32.51 26.17
CA ASP A 422 8.99 33.79 26.76
C ASP A 422 9.42 34.79 25.67
N SER A 423 8.90 34.68 24.45
CA SER A 423 9.15 35.66 23.38
C SER A 423 8.44 36.99 23.65
N GLY A 424 8.85 38.05 22.94
CA GLY A 424 8.26 39.38 23.14
C GLY A 424 6.74 39.47 22.88
N SER A 425 6.16 38.58 22.06
CA SER A 425 4.71 38.57 21.77
C SER A 425 3.86 38.14 22.97
N MET A 426 4.46 37.39 23.90
CA MET A 426 3.78 36.90 25.10
C MET A 426 3.57 37.98 26.16
N ASP A 427 4.20 39.16 26.04
CA ASP A 427 4.16 40.20 27.09
C ASP A 427 2.73 40.64 27.45
N GLY A 428 2.52 40.92 28.74
CA GLY A 428 1.22 41.29 29.29
C GLY A 428 0.28 40.10 29.54
N ALA A 429 -0.93 40.14 28.96
CA ALA A 429 -2.03 39.25 29.33
C ALA A 429 -1.75 37.76 29.01
N ARG A 430 -1.09 37.47 27.89
CA ARG A 430 -0.75 36.09 27.46
C ARG A 430 0.23 35.44 28.43
N TRP A 431 1.23 36.19 28.91
CA TRP A 431 2.18 35.76 29.93
C TRP A 431 1.50 35.43 31.26
N LEU A 432 0.62 36.31 31.74
CA LEU A 432 -0.13 36.10 32.98
C LEU A 432 -1.06 34.88 32.88
N GLU A 433 -1.79 34.77 31.77
CA GLU A 433 -2.66 33.62 31.46
C GLU A 433 -1.89 32.29 31.51
N THR A 434 -0.70 32.25 30.90
CA THR A 434 0.18 31.07 30.89
C THR A 434 0.60 30.68 32.30
N GLY A 435 1.03 31.67 33.10
CA GLY A 435 1.47 31.44 34.48
C GLY A 435 0.34 30.92 35.35
N ASP A 436 -0.85 31.53 35.25
CA ASP A 436 -2.04 31.14 36.00
C ASP A 436 -2.47 29.70 35.65
N ALA A 437 -2.47 29.34 34.36
CA ALA A 437 -2.88 28.01 33.90
C ALA A 437 -2.05 26.86 34.52
N LEU A 438 -0.78 27.12 34.86
CA LEU A 438 0.12 26.11 35.42
C LEU A 438 -0.03 25.90 36.93
N LEU A 439 -0.68 26.82 37.64
CA LEU A 439 -0.76 26.80 39.11
C LEU A 439 -1.42 25.52 39.63
N GLU A 440 -2.55 25.11 39.03
CA GLU A 440 -3.30 23.93 39.49
C GLU A 440 -2.51 22.63 39.26
N ILE A 441 -1.76 22.52 38.16
CA ILE A 441 -0.94 21.33 37.87
C ILE A 441 0.22 21.22 38.86
N ALA A 442 0.88 22.34 39.16
CA ALA A 442 1.94 22.37 40.16
C ALA A 442 1.40 22.05 41.57
N GLU A 443 0.17 22.48 41.88
CA GLU A 443 -0.48 22.17 43.16
C GLU A 443 -0.82 20.67 43.28
N HIS A 444 -1.30 20.05 42.20
CA HIS A 444 -1.49 18.59 42.14
C HIS A 444 -0.15 17.85 42.36
N ALA A 445 0.93 18.32 41.74
CA ALA A 445 2.26 17.74 41.92
C ALA A 445 2.73 17.86 43.39
N LEU A 446 2.43 18.98 44.06
CA LEU A 446 2.75 19.19 45.48
C LEU A 446 1.94 18.26 46.39
N GLN A 447 0.62 18.25 46.25
CA GLN A 447 -0.30 17.46 47.09
C GLN A 447 0.00 15.96 47.03
N GLN A 448 0.44 15.48 45.87
CA GLN A 448 0.75 14.07 45.64
C GLN A 448 2.24 13.74 45.80
N ASN A 449 3.06 14.76 46.11
CA ASN A 449 4.51 14.68 46.24
C ASN A 449 5.20 14.03 45.02
N VAL A 450 4.93 14.52 43.81
CA VAL A 450 5.47 13.99 42.55
C VAL A 450 6.48 14.97 41.94
N ASP A 451 7.71 14.53 41.65
CA ASP A 451 8.84 15.34 41.13
C ASP A 451 8.91 15.43 39.59
N GLU A 452 7.79 15.27 38.88
CA GLU A 452 7.79 14.99 37.44
C GLU A 452 7.33 16.16 36.56
N VAL A 453 7.27 17.37 37.12
CA VAL A 453 6.95 18.59 36.35
C VAL A 453 8.23 19.40 36.16
N ASP A 454 8.76 19.40 34.95
CA ASP A 454 9.90 20.22 34.55
C ASP A 454 9.40 21.46 33.80
N ILE A 455 10.07 22.60 33.95
CA ILE A 455 9.78 23.85 33.21
C ILE A 455 11.06 24.39 32.57
N ARG A 456 10.97 24.78 31.30
CA ARG A 456 11.97 25.57 30.58
C ARG A 456 11.27 26.61 29.72
N PHE A 457 11.98 27.66 29.34
CA PHE A 457 11.50 28.67 28.40
C PHE A 457 12.26 28.61 27.06
N PHE A 458 11.74 29.29 26.04
CA PHE A 458 12.40 29.34 24.73
C PHE A 458 13.73 30.12 24.78
N ASN A 459 13.75 31.30 25.39
CA ASN A 459 14.90 32.20 25.41
C ASN A 459 15.69 32.04 26.72
N ASN A 460 15.03 31.82 27.86
CA ASN A 460 15.73 31.48 29.12
C ASN A 460 16.18 30.01 29.14
N SER A 461 17.50 29.80 29.21
CA SER A 461 18.12 28.48 29.17
C SER A 461 18.04 27.67 30.49
N THR A 462 17.57 28.29 31.58
CA THR A 462 17.41 27.64 32.89
C THR A 462 16.34 26.56 32.83
N VAL A 463 16.66 25.38 33.35
CA VAL A 463 15.69 24.28 33.50
C VAL A 463 15.32 24.15 34.97
N TYR A 464 14.05 24.34 35.28
CA TYR A 464 13.49 24.15 36.61
C TYR A 464 12.97 22.72 36.71
N ARG A 465 13.62 21.89 37.53
CA ARG A 465 13.27 20.46 37.68
C ARG A 465 12.37 20.23 38.87
N GLY A 466 11.44 19.28 38.75
CA GLY A 466 10.61 18.85 39.88
C GLY A 466 9.81 19.98 40.52
N VAL A 467 9.25 20.88 39.69
CA VAL A 467 8.48 22.03 40.14
C VAL A 467 7.19 21.57 40.81
N LYS A 468 6.99 21.99 42.06
CA LYS A 468 5.77 21.71 42.84
C LYS A 468 5.28 22.98 43.54
N GLY A 469 3.95 23.11 43.60
CA GLY A 469 3.25 24.17 44.32
C GLY A 469 3.09 25.46 43.52
N ALA A 470 1.93 26.10 43.68
CA ALA A 470 1.60 27.35 42.99
C ALA A 470 2.63 28.46 43.25
N SER A 471 3.16 28.56 44.47
CA SER A 471 4.15 29.59 44.84
C SER A 471 5.46 29.49 44.05
N THR A 472 5.90 28.27 43.74
CA THR A 472 7.14 28.03 42.98
C THR A 472 6.96 28.49 41.53
N VAL A 473 5.82 28.17 40.92
CA VAL A 473 5.49 28.62 39.57
C VAL A 473 5.45 30.15 39.49
N GLN A 474 4.78 30.81 40.44
CA GLN A 474 4.74 32.27 40.50
C GLN A 474 6.14 32.88 40.63
N MET A 475 7.02 32.29 41.45
CA MET A 475 8.41 32.75 41.58
C MET A 475 9.17 32.66 40.25
N ILE A 476 9.00 31.56 39.50
CA ILE A 476 9.62 31.37 38.19
C ILE A 476 9.14 32.46 37.22
N PHE A 477 7.82 32.68 37.11
CA PHE A 477 7.23 33.70 36.23
C PHE A 477 7.57 35.15 36.64
N ASN A 478 7.87 35.37 37.92
CA ASN A 478 8.36 36.66 38.40
C ASN A 478 9.84 36.90 38.05
N THR A 479 10.61 35.84 37.82
CA THR A 479 12.05 35.90 37.50
C THR A 479 12.29 36.02 35.99
N VAL A 480 11.45 35.38 35.17
CA VAL A 480 11.55 35.43 33.70
C VAL A 480 10.70 36.59 33.16
N ARG A 481 11.17 37.23 32.09
CA ARG A 481 10.47 38.32 31.40
C ARG A 481 10.39 38.02 29.90
N PRO A 482 9.21 38.17 29.27
CA PRO A 482 9.04 37.97 27.84
C PRO A 482 9.98 38.88 27.02
N ALA A 483 10.83 38.30 26.17
CA ALA A 483 11.72 38.97 25.25
C ALA A 483 12.26 37.99 24.19
N GLY A 484 12.67 38.49 23.02
CA GLY A 484 13.28 37.67 21.96
C GLY A 484 12.27 37.00 21.03
N GLY A 485 12.72 35.98 20.31
CA GLY A 485 11.93 35.25 19.32
C GLY A 485 11.37 33.93 19.86
N THR A 486 10.88 33.08 18.98
CA THR A 486 10.26 31.77 19.29
C THR A 486 11.13 30.60 18.75
N PRO A 487 12.31 30.32 19.34
CA PRO A 487 13.20 29.24 18.90
C PRO A 487 12.67 27.84 19.31
N THR A 488 11.50 27.48 18.78
CA THR A 488 10.76 26.27 19.11
C THR A 488 11.58 25.01 18.80
N GLY A 489 12.17 24.94 17.60
CA GLY A 489 12.96 23.77 17.17
C GLY A 489 14.22 23.57 17.99
N ALA A 490 14.98 24.64 18.24
CA ALA A 490 16.19 24.58 19.04
C ALA A 490 15.90 24.12 20.48
N THR A 491 14.81 24.60 21.08
CA THR A 491 14.42 24.22 22.44
C THR A 491 13.93 22.77 22.50
N LEU A 492 13.07 22.36 21.58
CA LEU A 492 12.61 20.96 21.46
C LEU A 492 13.79 20.01 21.26
N LYS A 493 14.78 20.38 20.45
CA LYS A 493 15.98 19.57 20.21
C LYS A 493 16.70 19.24 21.52
N VAL A 494 16.85 20.22 22.41
CA VAL A 494 17.54 20.03 23.69
C VAL A 494 16.77 19.03 24.56
N VAL A 495 15.47 19.24 24.75
CA VAL A 495 14.64 18.43 25.65
C VAL A 495 14.49 17.00 25.12
N ILE A 496 14.24 16.84 23.82
CA ILE A 496 14.06 15.53 23.18
C ILE A 496 15.39 14.74 23.20
N ASN A 497 16.50 15.37 22.84
CA ASN A 497 17.80 14.67 22.83
C ASN A 497 18.19 14.21 24.23
N GLU A 498 18.01 15.04 25.26
CA GLU A 498 18.29 14.62 26.64
C GLU A 498 17.53 13.34 27.02
N HIS A 499 16.28 13.21 26.57
CA HIS A 499 15.49 12.02 26.86
C HIS A 499 15.92 10.81 26.02
N ILE A 500 16.20 11.00 24.73
CA ILE A 500 16.70 9.91 23.87
C ILE A 500 18.06 9.44 24.39
N ASP A 501 18.95 10.33 24.82
CA ASP A 501 20.26 9.99 25.39
C ASP A 501 20.08 9.11 26.66
N ARG A 502 19.13 9.45 27.53
CA ARG A 502 18.78 8.61 28.70
C ARG A 502 18.28 7.22 28.30
N LEU A 503 17.49 7.13 27.22
CA LEU A 503 17.00 5.84 26.72
C LEU A 503 18.14 5.02 26.11
N ASP A 504 18.99 5.63 25.30
CA ASP A 504 20.16 5.03 24.65
C ASP A 504 21.10 4.43 25.71
N GLU A 505 21.42 5.19 26.76
CA GLU A 505 22.29 4.76 27.86
C GLU A 505 21.70 3.60 28.68
N ALA A 506 20.37 3.51 28.76
CA ALA A 506 19.69 2.53 29.59
C ALA A 506 19.41 1.20 28.88
N VAL A 507 19.54 1.11 27.55
CA VAL A 507 19.26 -0.13 26.81
C VAL A 507 20.03 -1.32 27.40
N ASN A 508 19.36 -2.46 27.55
CA ASN A 508 19.88 -3.68 28.19
C ASN A 508 20.20 -3.54 29.69
N THR A 509 19.73 -2.50 30.36
CA THR A 509 19.83 -2.35 31.83
C THR A 509 18.44 -2.40 32.48
N ALA A 510 18.39 -2.69 33.78
CA ALA A 510 17.14 -2.63 34.55
C ALA A 510 16.53 -1.21 34.61
N ALA A 511 17.36 -0.17 34.40
CA ALA A 511 16.89 1.21 34.40
C ALA A 511 15.96 1.51 33.21
N TYR A 512 16.07 0.78 32.10
CA TYR A 512 15.26 1.00 30.90
C TYR A 512 13.76 0.89 31.18
N ALA A 513 13.38 -0.08 32.00
CA ALA A 513 12.00 -0.31 32.41
C ALA A 513 11.44 0.79 33.32
N THR A 514 12.31 1.63 33.89
CA THR A 514 11.93 2.69 34.84
C THR A 514 11.87 4.08 34.22
N ILE A 515 12.40 4.26 33.00
CA ILE A 515 12.34 5.54 32.30
C ILE A 515 10.89 5.78 31.86
N LYS A 516 10.26 6.79 32.46
CA LYS A 516 8.89 7.19 32.11
C LYS A 516 8.84 7.79 30.70
N PRO A 517 7.73 7.63 29.97
CA PRO A 517 7.51 8.37 28.73
C PRO A 517 7.61 9.88 28.99
N LEU A 518 8.23 10.60 28.07
CA LEU A 518 8.31 12.05 28.09
C LEU A 518 7.11 12.65 27.36
N ASP A 519 6.37 13.54 28.03
CA ASP A 519 5.35 14.37 27.40
C ASP A 519 5.77 15.85 27.48
N ILE A 520 6.09 16.44 26.33
CA ILE A 520 6.50 17.84 26.21
C ILE A 520 5.28 18.69 25.90
N ILE A 521 5.01 19.70 26.72
CA ILE A 521 3.89 20.62 26.52
C ILE A 521 4.42 22.00 26.20
N VAL A 522 4.27 22.39 24.94
CA VAL A 522 4.68 23.70 24.44
C VAL A 522 3.52 24.67 24.60
N LEU A 523 3.71 25.74 25.37
CA LEU A 523 2.74 26.83 25.52
C LEU A 523 3.27 28.04 24.75
N THR A 524 2.64 28.41 23.64
CA THR A 524 3.16 29.45 22.72
C THR A 524 2.05 30.22 22.03
N ASP A 525 2.27 31.50 21.74
CA ASP A 525 1.33 32.34 20.99
C ASP A 525 1.71 32.59 19.53
N GLY A 526 2.89 32.15 19.13
CA GLY A 526 3.52 32.60 17.90
C GLY A 526 3.97 31.50 16.95
N VAL A 527 4.31 31.94 15.73
CA VAL A 527 4.95 31.13 14.71
C VAL A 527 6.40 30.84 15.12
N PRO A 528 6.92 29.60 15.00
CA PRO A 528 8.33 29.31 15.22
C PRO A 528 9.26 30.19 14.36
N THR A 529 10.30 30.77 14.97
CA THR A 529 11.35 31.52 14.26
C THR A 529 12.42 30.65 13.61
N ASP A 530 12.35 29.33 13.83
CA ASP A 530 13.26 28.32 13.30
C ASP A 530 12.50 27.14 12.65
N ARG A 531 13.16 25.98 12.49
CA ARG A 531 12.63 24.83 11.75
C ARG A 531 12.36 23.62 12.68
N PRO A 532 11.32 23.66 13.52
CA PRO A 532 11.01 22.58 14.46
C PRO A 532 10.67 21.25 13.78
N ASN A 533 10.07 21.28 12.58
CA ASN A 533 9.74 20.05 11.87
C ASN A 533 11.00 19.21 11.55
N ASP A 534 12.10 19.84 11.14
CA ASP A 534 13.35 19.15 10.82
C ASP A 534 13.93 18.44 12.07
N VAL A 535 13.79 19.08 13.24
CA VAL A 535 14.20 18.52 14.53
C VAL A 535 13.36 17.31 14.89
N LEU A 536 12.04 17.40 14.75
CA LEU A 536 11.11 16.33 15.05
C LEU A 536 11.30 15.12 14.13
N VAL A 537 11.46 15.35 12.82
CA VAL A 537 11.80 14.29 11.84
C VAL A 537 13.09 13.58 12.24
N THR A 538 14.12 14.34 12.60
CA THR A 538 15.42 13.79 13.02
C THR A 538 15.29 12.94 14.29
N ALA A 539 14.50 13.40 15.27
CA ALA A 539 14.25 12.67 16.51
C ALA A 539 13.51 11.35 16.26
N VAL A 540 12.45 11.36 15.45
CA VAL A 540 11.70 10.15 15.08
C VAL A 540 12.61 9.15 14.38
N ALA A 541 13.44 9.61 13.44
CA ALA A 541 14.40 8.76 12.75
C ALA A 541 15.43 8.13 13.72
N ARG A 542 15.94 8.92 14.68
CA ARG A 542 16.87 8.44 15.71
C ARG A 542 16.24 7.36 16.60
N MET A 543 15.02 7.60 17.11
CA MET A 543 14.31 6.61 17.93
C MET A 543 14.04 5.30 17.17
N LYS A 544 13.63 5.40 15.89
CA LYS A 544 13.42 4.23 15.03
C LYS A 544 14.72 3.44 14.82
N ALA A 545 15.83 4.12 14.51
CA ALA A 545 17.14 3.50 14.31
C ALA A 545 17.65 2.80 15.58
N ALA A 546 17.46 3.43 16.74
CA ALA A 546 17.80 2.88 18.06
C ALA A 546 16.81 1.80 18.54
N LYS A 547 15.72 1.55 17.80
CA LYS A 547 14.66 0.57 18.14
C LYS A 547 13.98 0.86 19.48
N HIS A 548 13.91 2.13 19.87
CA HIS A 548 13.12 2.53 21.03
C HIS A 548 11.63 2.38 20.76
N HIS A 549 10.88 2.28 21.85
CA HIS A 549 9.43 2.23 21.78
C HIS A 549 8.89 3.54 21.17
N PRO A 550 7.98 3.49 20.18
CA PRO A 550 7.51 4.69 19.47
C PRO A 550 6.69 5.65 20.36
N ASN A 551 6.16 5.17 21.48
CA ASN A 551 5.42 5.97 22.46
C ASN A 551 6.31 6.70 23.49
N ALA A 552 7.64 6.62 23.36
CA ALA A 552 8.55 7.15 24.38
C ALA A 552 8.55 8.69 24.49
N VAL A 553 8.20 9.39 23.40
CA VAL A 553 8.17 10.85 23.35
C VAL A 553 6.84 11.32 22.74
N GLY A 554 6.17 12.25 23.41
CA GLY A 554 5.05 13.02 22.91
C GLY A 554 5.35 14.53 22.98
N VAL A 555 4.78 15.28 22.03
CA VAL A 555 4.84 16.75 22.01
C VAL A 555 3.43 17.29 21.80
N GLN A 556 2.88 17.99 22.78
CA GLN A 556 1.61 18.70 22.68
C GLN A 556 1.87 20.21 22.60
N ILE A 557 1.45 20.84 21.52
CA ILE A 557 1.60 22.29 21.32
C ILE A 557 0.24 22.95 21.56
N VAL A 558 0.16 23.78 22.60
CA VAL A 558 -1.04 24.51 22.99
C VAL A 558 -0.87 25.97 22.58
N GLN A 559 -1.72 26.41 21.66
CA GLN A 559 -1.72 27.79 21.20
C GLN A 559 -2.38 28.71 22.23
N ILE A 560 -1.70 29.82 22.53
CA ILE A 560 -2.19 30.91 23.37
C ILE A 560 -2.47 32.11 22.47
N GLY A 561 -3.59 32.81 22.69
CA GLY A 561 -3.98 33.93 21.82
C GLY A 561 -4.40 33.51 20.41
N ASP A 562 -4.98 34.46 19.68
CA ASP A 562 -5.72 34.27 18.44
C ASP A 562 -4.93 34.65 17.18
N ASP A 563 -3.60 34.54 17.22
CA ASP A 563 -2.75 34.83 16.04
C ASP A 563 -3.14 33.93 14.85
N PRO A 564 -3.66 34.51 13.74
CA PRO A 564 -4.08 33.75 12.58
C PRO A 564 -2.92 33.08 11.83
N GLU A 565 -1.69 33.56 11.96
CA GLU A 565 -0.50 32.97 11.33
C GLU A 565 0.01 31.75 12.10
N ALA A 566 -0.20 31.71 13.42
CA ALA A 566 0.22 30.59 14.27
C ALA A 566 -0.56 29.31 13.96
N VAL A 567 -1.87 29.40 13.70
CA VAL A 567 -2.72 28.21 13.44
C VAL A 567 -2.19 27.34 12.29
N PRO A 568 -1.96 27.85 11.06
CA PRO A 568 -1.43 27.03 9.98
C PRO A 568 0.02 26.60 10.22
N ALA A 569 0.86 27.46 10.83
CA ALA A 569 2.25 27.12 11.13
C ALA A 569 2.36 25.94 12.09
N LEU A 570 1.57 25.92 13.16
CA LEU A 570 1.53 24.84 14.14
C LEU A 570 0.91 23.57 13.54
N LYS A 571 -0.18 23.69 12.77
CA LYS A 571 -0.79 22.52 12.09
C LYS A 571 0.17 21.82 11.16
N ASN A 572 1.03 22.56 10.45
CA ASN A 572 2.02 21.98 9.54
C ASN A 572 3.03 21.07 10.27
N LEU A 573 3.23 21.22 11.58
CA LEU A 573 4.11 20.36 12.39
C LEU A 573 3.58 18.94 12.58
N MET A 574 2.29 18.68 12.30
CA MET A 574 1.70 17.34 12.36
C MET A 574 1.85 16.56 11.04
N SER A 575 2.52 17.11 10.03
CA SER A 575 2.61 16.50 8.70
C SER A 575 3.63 15.35 8.64
N GLY A 576 3.31 14.30 7.88
CA GLY A 576 4.21 13.16 7.65
C GLY A 576 4.39 12.27 8.88
N ASP A 577 5.55 11.62 8.99
CA ASP A 577 5.88 10.68 10.08
C ASP A 577 5.85 11.30 11.49
N VAL A 578 5.97 12.63 11.57
CA VAL A 578 5.97 13.41 12.82
C VAL A 578 4.59 13.45 13.48
N GLY A 579 3.50 13.33 12.71
CA GLY A 579 2.13 13.31 13.23
C GLY A 579 1.84 12.14 14.19
N SER A 580 2.76 11.18 14.30
CA SER A 580 2.72 10.10 15.29
C SER A 580 3.18 10.51 16.69
N ILE A 581 3.83 11.66 16.87
CA ILE A 581 4.31 12.14 18.18
C ILE A 581 3.87 13.56 18.52
N VAL A 582 3.38 14.35 17.55
CA VAL A 582 2.94 15.74 17.75
C VAL A 582 1.43 15.87 17.74
N ASP A 583 0.89 16.59 18.71
CA ASP A 583 -0.50 17.06 18.74
C ASP A 583 -0.55 18.58 18.88
N THR A 584 -1.55 19.22 18.28
CA THR A 584 -1.73 20.68 18.34
C THR A 584 -3.12 21.02 18.84
N VAL A 585 -3.19 21.95 19.79
CA VAL A 585 -4.43 22.45 20.35
C VAL A 585 -4.58 23.92 19.92
N PRO A 586 -5.51 24.24 19.00
CA PRO A 586 -5.71 25.61 18.55
C PRO A 586 -6.29 26.47 19.67
N TYR A 587 -6.13 27.78 19.53
CA TYR A 587 -6.72 28.72 20.47
C TYR A 587 -8.25 28.63 20.47
N ASN A 588 -8.82 28.57 21.66
CA ASN A 588 -10.27 28.47 21.87
C ASN A 588 -10.68 29.24 23.14
N GLY A 589 -10.31 30.52 23.18
CA GLY A 589 -10.45 31.39 24.36
C GLY A 589 -9.33 31.17 25.39
N GLN A 590 -9.41 31.91 26.50
CA GLN A 590 -8.42 31.93 27.57
C GLN A 590 -8.06 30.52 28.08
N LEU A 591 -6.77 30.28 28.31
CA LEU A 591 -6.21 29.09 28.92
C LEU A 591 -6.33 29.20 30.44
N THR A 592 -7.37 28.58 30.99
CA THR A 592 -7.54 28.45 32.45
C THR A 592 -6.86 27.18 32.97
N PRO A 593 -6.61 27.08 34.28
CA PRO A 593 -6.05 25.86 34.88
C PRO A 593 -6.84 24.58 34.55
N GLN A 594 -8.17 24.64 34.68
CA GLN A 594 -9.04 23.49 34.38
C GLN A 594 -9.05 23.16 32.88
N LYS A 595 -8.87 24.16 32.02
CA LYS A 595 -8.79 23.94 30.58
C LYS A 595 -7.47 23.28 30.20
N LEU A 596 -6.35 23.72 30.78
CA LEU A 596 -5.06 23.07 30.58
C LEU A 596 -5.10 21.62 31.07
N GLU A 597 -5.66 21.35 32.25
CA GLU A 597 -5.87 19.98 32.74
C GLU A 597 -6.67 19.12 31.74
N ARG A 598 -7.80 19.62 31.23
CA ARG A 598 -8.59 18.93 30.21
C ARG A 598 -7.83 18.70 28.90
N ILE A 599 -6.95 19.63 28.52
CA ILE A 599 -6.10 19.48 27.34
C ILE A 599 -5.08 18.35 27.54
N LEU A 600 -4.43 18.30 28.71
CA LEU A 600 -3.43 17.28 29.03
C LEU A 600 -4.04 15.89 29.13
N LEU A 601 -5.17 15.74 29.82
CA LEU A 601 -5.88 14.46 29.94
C LEU A 601 -6.64 14.10 28.66
N GLY A 602 -6.99 15.10 27.87
CA GLY A 602 -7.72 14.95 26.61
C GLY A 602 -6.85 14.67 25.39
N GLY A 603 -5.54 14.81 25.51
CA GLY A 603 -4.57 14.50 24.46
C GLY A 603 -4.68 13.04 24.01
N LEU A 604 -4.37 12.79 22.75
CA LEU A 604 -4.34 11.43 22.22
C LEU A 604 -2.99 10.79 22.51
N HIS A 605 -3.01 9.47 22.71
CA HIS A 605 -1.77 8.70 22.73
C HIS A 605 -1.03 8.90 21.39
N PRO A 606 0.29 9.19 21.36
CA PRO A 606 1.09 9.40 20.15
C PRO A 606 0.71 8.50 18.96
N ASN A 607 0.81 7.18 19.10
CA ASN A 607 0.46 6.25 18.01
C ASN A 607 -1.03 6.05 17.73
N ILE A 608 -1.94 6.47 18.62
CA ILE A 608 -3.38 6.49 18.33
C ILE A 608 -3.71 7.70 17.45
N ARG A 609 -3.00 8.83 17.62
CA ARG A 609 -3.17 10.03 16.78
C ARG A 609 -2.97 9.72 15.30
N ALA A 610 -1.94 8.94 14.97
CA ALA A 610 -1.67 8.49 13.61
C ALA A 610 -2.78 7.62 12.97
N MET A 611 -3.74 7.12 13.78
CA MET A 611 -4.88 6.33 13.31
C MET A 611 -6.14 7.15 13.05
N ILE A 612 -6.16 8.42 13.47
CA ILE A 612 -7.30 9.32 13.26
C ILE A 612 -7.01 10.19 12.04
N PRO A 613 -7.94 10.31 11.08
CA PRO A 613 -7.80 11.26 9.98
C PRO A 613 -7.60 12.68 10.55
N ILE A 614 -6.60 13.40 10.04
CA ILE A 614 -6.28 14.79 10.43
C ILE A 614 -7.34 15.75 9.92
#